data_AF-A0A5C8JK02-F1
#
_entry.id   AF-A0A5C8JK02-F1
#
_cell.length_a   1.000
_cell.length_b   1.000
_cell.length_c   1.000
_cell.angle_alpha   90.00
_cell.angle_beta   90.00
_cell.angle_gamma   90.00
#
_symmetry.space_group_name_H-M   'P 1'
#
loop_
_entity.id
_entity.type
_entity.pdbx_description
1 polymer ?
#
loop_
_entity_poly.entity_id
_entity_poly.type
_entity_poly.pdbx_seq_one_letter_code
_entity_poly.pdbx_strand_id
1 'polypeptide(L)' 'MEFEKYFDKKVKIVLTDKKTFVGVVYDKTYGEDDDSFVDGILIDSSDGALIELKENEIQSIESAD' A
#
# COMPACT_ATOMS: atom_id res chain seq x y z
N MET A 1 -3.71 -5.63 7.66
CA MET A 1 -3.89 -6.38 6.40
C MET A 1 -2.66 -7.25 6.19
N GLU A 2 -2.76 -8.42 5.53
CA GLU A 2 -1.59 -9.26 5.23
C GLU A 2 -0.85 -8.73 3.99
N PHE A 3 -0.09 -7.64 4.12
CA PHE A 3 0.60 -6.99 3.00
C PHE A 3 1.68 -7.85 2.35
N GLU A 4 2.32 -8.72 3.13
CA GLU A 4 3.44 -9.57 2.72
C GLU A 4 3.10 -10.49 1.55
N LYS A 5 1.82 -10.85 1.37
CA LYS A 5 1.38 -11.68 0.24
C LYS A 5 1.40 -10.93 -1.09
N TYR A 6 1.57 -9.61 -1.07
CA TYR A 6 1.58 -8.75 -2.25
C TYR A 6 2.97 -8.22 -2.62
N PHE A 7 4.03 -8.53 -1.84
CA PHE A 7 5.39 -8.11 -2.15
C PHE A 7 5.84 -8.55 -3.54
N ASP A 8 6.49 -7.63 -4.26
CA ASP A 8 6.90 -7.74 -5.66
C ASP A 8 5.75 -8.03 -6.64
N LYS A 9 4.49 -7.88 -6.20
CA LYS A 9 3.32 -8.05 -7.05
C LYS A 9 2.74 -6.70 -7.42
N LYS A 10 2.35 -6.61 -8.68
CA LYS A 10 1.48 -5.55 -9.16
C LYS A 10 0.11 -5.70 -8.51
N VAL A 11 -0.36 -4.62 -7.91
CA VAL A 11 -1.64 -4.57 -7.19
C VAL A 11 -2.46 -3.40 -7.67
N LYS A 12 -3.77 -3.56 -7.55
CA LYS A 12 -4.73 -2.47 -7.60
C LYS A 12 -5.20 -2.18 -6.18
N ILE A 13 -5.13 -0.92 -5.79
CA ILE A 13 -5.47 -0.45 -4.46
C ILE A 13 -6.60 0.56 -4.59
N VAL A 14 -7.64 0.40 -3.78
CA VAL A 14 -8.72 1.38 -3.64
C VAL A 14 -8.58 2.01 -2.27
N LEU A 15 -8.48 3.33 -2.23
CA LEU A 15 -8.41 4.09 -0.99
C LEU A 15 -9.81 4.38 -0.42
N THR A 16 -9.87 4.77 0.84
CA THR A 16 -11.12 5.16 1.53
C THR A 16 -11.82 6.35 0.87
N ASP A 17 -11.05 7.25 0.24
CA ASP A 17 -11.56 8.39 -0.56
C ASP A 17 -12.01 8.01 -1.98
N LYS A 18 -12.05 6.70 -2.30
CA LYS A 18 -12.42 6.12 -3.60
C LYS A 18 -11.40 6.35 -4.73
N LYS A 19 -10.22 6.92 -4.46
CA LYS A 19 -9.13 6.90 -5.44
C LYS A 19 -8.62 5.49 -5.65
N THR A 20 -8.19 5.21 -6.87
CA THR A 20 -7.62 3.92 -7.25
C THR A 20 -6.18 4.11 -7.70
N PHE A 21 -5.29 3.26 -7.22
CA PHE A 21 -3.87 3.22 -7.56
C PHE A 21 -3.51 1.85 -8.13
N VAL A 22 -2.55 1.84 -9.05
CA VAL A 22 -1.94 0.60 -9.54
C VAL A 22 -0.44 0.78 -9.46
N GLY A 23 0.24 -0.18 -8.84
CA GLY A 23 1.69 -0.16 -8.65
C GLY A 23 2.18 -1.49 -8.13
N VAL A 24 3.48 -1.59 -7.85
CA VAL A 24 4.10 -2.80 -7.30
C VAL A 24 4.34 -2.61 -5.81
N VAL A 25 3.95 -3.56 -4.97
CA VAL A 25 4.28 -3.48 -3.54
C VAL A 25 5.77 -3.75 -3.37
N TYR A 26 6.48 -2.76 -2.86
CA TYR A 26 7.92 -2.80 -2.66
C TYR A 26 8.30 -3.30 -1.27
N ASP A 27 7.68 -2.73 -0.22
CA ASP A 27 7.96 -3.10 1.17
C ASP A 27 6.76 -2.79 2.08
N LYS A 28 6.80 -3.27 3.33
CA LYS A 28 5.88 -2.86 4.40
C LYS A 28 6.49 -1.74 5.23
N THR A 29 5.65 -0.81 5.66
CA THR A 29 6.04 0.19 6.66
C THR A 29 5.41 -0.17 7.99
N TYR A 30 6.19 -0.01 9.05
CA TYR A 30 5.75 -0.20 10.42
C TYR A 30 5.54 1.18 11.01
N GLY A 31 4.35 1.45 11.52
CA GLY A 31 4.08 2.72 12.18
C GLY A 31 4.83 2.78 13.51
N GLU A 32 5.91 3.54 13.59
CA GLU A 32 6.50 3.98 14.86
C GLU A 32 6.28 5.49 15.00
N ASP A 33 5.18 5.89 15.66
CA ASP A 33 5.13 7.16 16.38
C ASP A 33 4.01 7.21 17.43
N ASP A 34 4.28 7.95 18.50
CA ASP A 34 3.75 7.91 19.88
C ASP A 34 2.20 7.87 20.09
N ASP A 35 1.38 8.03 19.05
CA ASP A 35 -0.09 8.14 19.18
C ASP A 35 -0.91 7.17 18.30
N SER A 36 -0.32 6.48 17.32
CA SER A 36 -1.06 5.52 16.47
C SER A 36 -0.12 4.57 15.70
N PHE A 37 -0.06 3.31 16.15
CA PHE A 37 0.56 2.22 15.39
C PHE A 37 -0.35 1.85 14.22
N VAL A 38 -0.04 2.38 13.04
CA VAL A 38 -0.72 2.00 11.79
C VAL A 38 0.33 1.53 10.80
N ASP A 39 0.35 0.23 10.54
CA ASP A 39 1.16 -0.37 9.50
C ASP A 39 0.73 0.13 8.12
N GLY A 40 1.63 0.03 7.15
CA GLY A 40 1.40 0.47 5.78
C GLY A 40 2.24 -0.28 4.77
N ILE A 41 2.24 0.22 3.54
CA ILE A 41 3.01 -0.32 2.41
C ILE A 41 3.66 0.79 1.59
N LEU A 42 4.83 0.48 1.04
CA LEU A 42 5.45 1.24 -0.03
C LEU A 42 5.06 0.65 -1.38
N ILE A 43 4.57 1.50 -2.26
CA ILE A 43 4.21 1.17 -3.63
C ILE A 43 5.18 1.85 -4.58
N ASP A 44 5.78 1.08 -5.48
CA ASP A 44 6.47 1.61 -6.65
C ASP A 44 5.44 1.90 -7.75
N SER A 45 5.26 3.19 -8.04
CA SER A 45 4.42 3.68 -9.11
C SER A 45 5.13 3.51 -10.46
N SER A 46 4.38 3.45 -11.55
CA SER A 46 4.94 3.23 -12.90
C SER A 46 5.91 4.34 -13.38
N ASP A 47 5.96 5.47 -12.68
CA ASP A 47 6.89 6.58 -12.89
C ASP A 47 8.15 6.51 -12.01
N GLY A 48 8.34 5.43 -11.24
CA GLY A 48 9.47 5.21 -10.34
C GLY A 48 9.38 6.00 -9.02
N ALA A 49 8.21 6.56 -8.71
CA ALA A 49 7.97 7.20 -7.43
C ALA A 49 7.51 6.17 -6.39
N LEU A 50 8.11 6.22 -5.19
CA LEU A 50 7.66 5.44 -4.05
C LEU A 50 6.54 6.19 -3.32
N ILE A 51 5.39 5.54 -3.18
CA ILE A 51 4.21 6.06 -2.49
C ILE A 51 3.99 5.22 -1.24
N GLU A 52 4.00 5.85 -0.07
CA GLU A 52 3.59 5.21 1.17
C GLU A 52 2.07 5.32 1.35
N LEU A 53 1.41 4.20 1.65
CA LEU A 53 -0.01 4.11 1.96
C LEU A 53 -0.20 3.43 3.31
N LYS A 54 -0.88 4.09 4.24
CA LYS A 54 -1.22 3.51 5.55
C LYS A 54 -2.40 2.57 5.43
N GLU A 55 -2.46 1.55 6.28
CA GLU A 55 -3.54 0.56 6.26
C GLU A 55 -4.92 1.21 6.41
N ASN A 56 -5.05 2.24 7.24
CA ASN A 56 -6.32 2.95 7.45
C ASN A 56 -6.75 3.81 6.25
N GLU A 57 -5.87 4.08 5.30
CA GLU A 57 -6.18 4.76 4.05
C GLU A 57 -6.65 3.77 2.97
N ILE A 58 -6.35 2.48 3.13
CA ILE A 58 -6.64 1.44 2.15
C ILE A 58 -8.02 0.83 2.43
N GLN A 59 -8.93 0.97 1.48
CA GLN A 59 -10.23 0.29 1.50
C GLN A 59 -10.10 -1.17 1.03
N SER A 60 -9.35 -1.43 -0.04
CA SER A 60 -9.12 -2.78 -0.56
C SER A 60 -7.85 -2.87 -1.42
N ILE A 61 -7.24 -4.05 -1.43
CA ILE A 61 -6.07 -4.38 -2.25
C ILE A 61 -6.27 -5.74 -2.93
N GLU A 62 -6.00 -5.78 -4.23
CA GLU A 62 -6.10 -7.00 -5.06
C GLU A 62 -4.90 -7.09 -6.01
N SER A 63 -4.44 -8.31 -6.31
CA SER A 63 -3.41 -8.50 -7.35
C SER A 63 -3.96 -8.04 -8.69
N ALA A 64 -3.14 -7.36 -9.47
CA ALA A 64 -3.45 -6.97 -10.83
C ALA A 64 -2.51 -7.71 -11.79
N ASP A 65 -3.07 -8.43 -12.76
CA ASP A 65 -2.32 -9.06 -13.85
C ASP A 65 -1.67 -8.03 -14.80
#